data_AF-A0A495SDJ6-F1
#
_entry.id   AF-A0A495SDJ6-F1
#
_cell.length_a   1.000
_cell.length_b   1.000
_cell.length_c   1.000
_cell.angle_alpha   90.00
_cell.angle_beta   90.00
_cell.angle_gamma   90.00
#
_symmetry.space_group_name_H-M   'P 1'
#
loop_
_entity.id
_entity.type
_entity.pdbx_description
1 polymer ?
#
loop_
_entity_poly.entity_id
_entity_poly.type
_entity_poly.pdbx_seq_one_letter_code
_entity_poly.pdbx_strand_id
1 'polypeptide(L)'
;MKKSLMYLLLASFTILFSCGGNDDDPITDPPASESSWKLGSYSYNRGASSQGNSGGLGGMTVTTSGDGGNHGAYSGSSLTVVFQASLGAGKYTLTSSSVMSANPTVRYMALTCAVGTAVTSGAVSYAATATSGGTADVTIDANGKYHVHITTPVTLQKTLVTGGGIPGAPDTYNLTVNNAY
;
A
#
# COMPACT_ATOMS: atom_id res chain seq x y z
N MET A 1 -8.94 -49.81 -60.63
CA MET A 1 -8.65 -49.92 -59.18
C MET A 1 -8.84 -48.54 -58.57
N LYS A 2 -9.87 -48.36 -57.73
CA LYS A 2 -9.76 -47.96 -56.29
C LYS A 2 -8.97 -46.65 -56.08
N LYS A 3 -9.43 -45.58 -55.42
CA LYS A 3 -10.63 -45.29 -54.59
C LYS A 3 -10.65 -43.76 -54.35
N SER A 4 -11.85 -43.19 -54.27
CA SER A 4 -12.12 -41.84 -53.72
C SER A 4 -11.71 -41.71 -52.26
N LEU A 5 -11.23 -40.52 -51.87
CA LEU A 5 -10.98 -40.07 -50.50
C LEU A 5 -10.89 -38.52 -50.58
N MET A 6 -11.52 -37.67 -49.78
CA MET A 6 -12.56 -37.75 -48.75
C MET A 6 -12.89 -36.28 -48.45
N TYR A 7 -14.12 -35.86 -48.71
CA TYR A 7 -14.65 -34.57 -48.26
C TYR A 7 -15.06 -34.73 -46.80
N LEU A 8 -14.59 -33.85 -45.91
CA LEU A 8 -15.29 -33.52 -44.67
C LEU A 8 -14.82 -32.14 -44.18
N LEU A 9 -15.43 -31.08 -44.72
CA LEU A 9 -15.29 -29.72 -44.20
C LEU A 9 -16.28 -29.59 -43.03
N LEU A 10 -15.77 -29.66 -41.79
CA LEU A 10 -16.57 -29.56 -40.58
C LEU A 10 -16.78 -28.08 -40.23
N ALA A 11 -18.01 -27.60 -40.40
CA ALA A 11 -18.46 -26.28 -39.99
C ALA A 11 -18.45 -26.18 -38.45
N SER A 12 -17.51 -25.39 -37.91
CA SER A 12 -17.49 -25.04 -36.49
C SER A 12 -18.31 -23.76 -36.29
N PHE A 13 -19.57 -23.93 -35.85
CA PHE A 13 -20.36 -22.85 -35.27
C PHE A 13 -19.90 -22.62 -33.84
N THR A 14 -19.01 -21.66 -33.62
CA THR A 14 -18.75 -21.10 -32.29
C THR A 14 -19.79 -20.03 -31.99
N ILE A 15 -20.77 -20.40 -31.17
CA ILE A 15 -21.74 -19.44 -30.60
C ILE A 15 -20.99 -18.69 -29.49
N LEU A 16 -20.47 -17.51 -29.81
CA LEU A 16 -19.93 -16.57 -28.84
C LEU A 16 -21.11 -16.02 -28.03
N PHE A 17 -21.31 -16.54 -26.81
CA PHE A 17 -22.12 -15.85 -25.81
C PHE A 17 -21.39 -14.56 -25.43
N SER A 18 -21.88 -13.46 -25.99
CA SER A 18 -21.60 -12.09 -25.56
C SER A 18 -22.02 -11.97 -24.09
N CYS A 19 -21.06 -11.96 -23.18
CA CYS A 19 -21.27 -11.40 -21.84
C CYS A 19 -21.51 -9.90 -22.03
N GLY A 20 -22.68 -9.44 -21.61
CA GLY A 20 -23.05 -8.03 -21.63
C GLY A 20 -22.00 -7.19 -20.92
N GLY A 21 -21.52 -6.17 -21.63
CA GLY A 21 -20.74 -5.10 -21.04
C GLY A 21 -21.59 -4.35 -20.03
N ASN A 22 -21.25 -4.50 -18.76
CA ASN A 22 -21.38 -3.37 -17.86
C ASN A 22 -20.13 -2.53 -18.12
N ASP A 23 -20.34 -1.34 -18.68
CA ASP A 23 -19.37 -0.26 -18.74
C ASP A 23 -19.11 0.23 -17.30
N ASP A 24 -18.41 -0.58 -16.51
CA ASP A 24 -17.63 -0.04 -15.40
C ASP A 24 -16.38 0.55 -16.05
N ASP A 25 -16.47 1.82 -16.47
CA ASP A 25 -15.28 2.61 -16.77
C ASP A 25 -14.30 2.36 -15.62
N PRO A 26 -13.07 1.86 -15.90
CA PRO A 26 -12.10 1.68 -14.84
C PRO A 26 -11.91 3.05 -14.22
N ILE A 27 -12.28 3.20 -12.94
CA ILE A 27 -11.96 4.40 -12.17
C ILE A 27 -10.44 4.55 -12.31
N THR A 28 -10.03 5.53 -13.10
CA THR A 28 -8.62 5.79 -13.33
C THR A 28 -8.05 6.22 -11.99
N ASP A 29 -7.08 5.45 -11.50
CA ASP A 29 -6.40 5.80 -10.26
C ASP A 29 -5.86 7.23 -10.39
N PRO A 30 -6.08 8.09 -9.38
CA PRO A 30 -5.64 9.47 -9.51
C PRO A 30 -4.11 9.52 -9.60
N PRO A 31 -3.56 10.59 -10.21
CA PRO A 31 -2.15 10.66 -10.54
C PRO A 31 -1.27 10.38 -9.32
N ALA A 32 -0.22 9.57 -9.51
CA ALA A 32 0.73 9.15 -8.47
C ALA A 32 1.32 10.31 -7.63
N SER A 33 1.34 11.53 -8.15
CA SER A 33 1.79 12.73 -7.43
C SER A 33 0.88 13.15 -6.28
N GLU A 34 -0.37 12.69 -6.25
CA GLU A 34 -1.32 13.04 -5.18
C GLU A 34 -1.15 12.19 -3.93
N SER A 35 -0.41 11.07 -4.00
CA SER A 35 -0.15 10.17 -2.88
C SER A 35 1.35 9.90 -2.74
N SER A 36 1.95 10.43 -1.68
CA SER A 36 3.40 10.32 -1.47
C SER A 36 3.76 10.27 0.01
N TRP A 37 4.95 9.78 0.32
CA TRP A 37 5.51 9.83 1.66
C TRP A 37 7.01 10.10 1.61
N LYS A 38 7.54 10.56 2.74
CA LYS A 38 8.97 10.76 2.92
C LYS A 38 9.45 9.97 4.12
N LEU A 39 10.57 9.29 3.98
CA LEU A 39 11.28 8.62 5.08
C LEU A 39 12.69 9.25 5.17
N GLY A 40 12.92 10.07 6.18
CA GLY A 40 14.10 10.93 6.24
C GLY A 40 14.16 11.86 5.02
N SER A 41 15.25 11.77 4.25
CA SER A 41 15.43 12.55 3.00
C SER A 41 14.85 11.86 1.76
N TYR A 42 14.44 10.60 1.86
CA TYR A 42 13.92 9.85 0.72
C TYR A 42 12.44 10.18 0.51
N SER A 43 12.06 10.50 -0.72
CA SER A 43 10.67 10.71 -1.12
C SER A 43 10.18 9.51 -1.92
N TYR A 44 8.91 9.18 -1.81
CA TYR A 44 8.31 8.01 -2.43
C TYR A 44 6.93 8.41 -2.96
N ASN A 45 6.66 8.14 -4.23
CA ASN A 45 5.35 8.34 -4.83
C ASN A 45 4.64 7.00 -4.93
N ARG A 46 3.31 7.00 -4.79
CA ARG A 46 2.51 5.80 -4.96
C ARG A 46 2.65 5.23 -6.37
N GLY A 47 2.93 3.94 -6.45
CA GLY A 47 2.76 3.11 -7.63
C GLY A 47 1.40 2.41 -7.63
N ALA A 48 1.11 1.67 -6.56
CA ALA A 48 -0.17 1.00 -6.37
C ALA A 48 -0.63 1.13 -4.91
N SER A 49 -1.93 0.93 -4.68
CA SER A 49 -2.46 0.83 -3.33
C SER A 49 -3.60 -0.17 -3.25
N SER A 50 -3.87 -0.62 -2.03
CA SER A 50 -5.01 -1.46 -1.71
C SER A 50 -5.52 -1.09 -0.32
N GLN A 51 -6.84 -1.08 -0.19
CA GLN A 51 -7.52 -0.89 1.08
C GLN A 51 -8.50 -2.04 1.31
N GLY A 52 -8.66 -2.45 2.56
CA GLY A 52 -9.59 -3.51 2.92
C GLY A 52 -9.94 -3.46 4.39
N ASN A 53 -11.09 -4.05 4.72
CA ASN A 53 -11.55 -4.16 6.09
C ASN A 53 -11.66 -5.65 6.45
N SER A 54 -11.06 -6.05 7.58
CA SER A 54 -11.16 -7.41 8.10
C SER A 54 -11.14 -7.39 9.62
N GLY A 55 -12.05 -8.14 10.25
CA GLY A 55 -12.13 -8.23 11.71
C GLY A 55 -12.34 -6.90 12.43
N GLY A 56 -13.00 -5.92 11.78
CA GLY A 56 -13.21 -4.57 12.33
C GLY A 56 -12.03 -3.60 12.15
N LEU A 57 -10.91 -4.08 11.60
CA LEU A 57 -9.75 -3.25 11.27
C LEU A 57 -9.84 -2.76 9.82
N GLY A 58 -9.56 -1.47 9.63
CA GLY A 58 -9.26 -0.89 8.33
C GLY A 58 -7.77 -0.99 8.07
N GLY A 59 -7.41 -1.55 6.91
CA GLY A 59 -6.04 -1.72 6.47
C GLY A 59 -5.83 -1.02 5.13
N MET A 60 -4.70 -0.34 4.99
CA MET A 60 -4.25 0.28 3.75
C MET A 60 -2.79 -0.10 3.52
N THR A 61 -2.44 -0.44 2.28
CA THR A 61 -1.05 -0.55 1.85
C THR A 61 -0.85 0.28 0.59
N VAL A 62 0.20 1.09 0.59
CA VAL A 62 0.65 1.88 -0.55
C VAL A 62 2.06 1.44 -0.90
N THR A 63 2.33 1.15 -2.17
CA THR A 63 3.66 0.74 -2.66
C THR A 63 4.22 1.80 -3.60
N THR A 64 5.53 1.78 -3.84
CA THR A 64 6.18 2.70 -4.77
C THR A 64 6.02 2.26 -6.23
N SER A 65 6.02 3.23 -7.16
CA SER A 65 6.07 2.92 -8.60
C SER A 65 7.40 2.26 -8.96
N GLY A 66 7.33 1.22 -9.81
CA GLY A 66 8.36 0.22 -10.03
C GLY A 66 9.48 0.58 -11.00
N ASP A 67 9.61 1.85 -11.39
CA ASP A 67 10.46 2.19 -12.55
C ASP A 67 11.91 2.55 -12.16
N GLY A 68 12.27 2.44 -10.87
CA GLY A 68 13.64 2.63 -10.41
C GLY A 68 14.20 4.06 -10.64
N GLY A 69 13.36 5.10 -10.52
CA GLY A 69 13.75 6.52 -10.68
C GLY A 69 14.83 7.02 -9.69
N ASN A 70 14.78 8.30 -9.28
CA ASN A 70 15.77 8.95 -8.38
C ASN A 70 15.98 8.30 -6.99
N HIS A 71 15.42 7.11 -6.74
CA HIS A 71 15.51 6.35 -5.50
C HIS A 71 16.58 5.25 -5.54
N GLY A 72 17.30 5.10 -6.65
CA GLY A 72 18.43 4.20 -6.78
C GLY A 72 18.09 2.78 -6.33
N ALA A 73 18.88 2.23 -5.42
CA ALA A 73 18.69 0.89 -4.90
C ALA A 73 17.45 0.70 -4.01
N TYR A 74 16.48 1.62 -3.87
CA TYR A 74 15.36 1.53 -2.90
C TYR A 74 13.94 1.47 -3.52
N SER A 75 13.78 0.77 -4.64
CA SER A 75 12.56 0.79 -5.47
C SER A 75 11.40 -0.09 -4.98
N GLY A 76 11.59 -0.89 -3.93
CA GLY A 76 10.57 -1.77 -3.36
C GLY A 76 10.15 -1.31 -1.97
N SER A 77 9.52 -0.14 -1.87
CA SER A 77 9.07 0.39 -0.58
C SER A 77 7.55 0.31 -0.45
N SER A 78 7.09 0.06 0.77
CA SER A 78 5.66 0.07 1.10
C SER A 78 5.39 0.81 2.40
N LEU A 79 4.22 1.43 2.46
CA LEU A 79 3.62 2.02 3.64
C LEU A 79 2.35 1.25 3.95
N THR A 80 2.28 0.64 5.12
CA THR A 80 1.10 -0.06 5.61
C THR A 80 0.54 0.64 6.84
N VAL A 81 -0.76 0.87 6.83
CA VAL A 81 -1.50 1.54 7.90
C VAL A 81 -2.65 0.64 8.34
N VAL A 82 -2.86 0.52 9.65
CA VAL A 82 -3.97 -0.22 10.24
C VAL A 82 -4.60 0.60 11.36
N PHE A 83 -5.93 0.64 11.43
CA PHE A 83 -6.70 1.32 12.47
C PHE A 83 -8.07 0.67 12.64
N GLN A 84 -8.83 1.09 13.65
CA GLN A 84 -10.19 0.58 13.91
C GLN A 84 -11.18 1.23 12.92
N ALA A 85 -11.74 0.45 11.99
CA ALA A 85 -12.58 0.98 10.91
C ALA A 85 -13.87 1.63 11.45
N SER A 86 -14.41 1.12 12.56
CA SER A 86 -15.63 1.65 13.20
C SER A 86 -15.46 3.09 13.72
N LEU A 87 -14.24 3.57 13.91
CA LEU A 87 -13.97 4.92 14.41
C LEU A 87 -13.94 5.97 13.29
N GLY A 88 -13.89 5.55 12.02
CA GLY A 88 -14.05 6.42 10.85
C GLY A 88 -13.00 7.53 10.72
N ALA A 89 -13.37 8.61 10.01
CA ALA A 89 -12.51 9.77 9.79
C ALA A 89 -12.15 10.52 11.08
N GLY A 90 -10.97 11.14 11.11
CA GLY A 90 -10.48 12.14 12.05
C GLY A 90 -9.05 11.85 12.53
N LYS A 91 -8.65 12.39 13.68
CA LYS A 91 -7.26 12.35 14.14
C LYS A 91 -6.94 11.09 14.94
N TYR A 92 -5.90 10.38 14.54
CA TYR A 92 -5.40 9.17 15.19
C TYR A 92 -4.02 9.40 15.78
N THR A 93 -3.77 8.86 16.97
CA THR A 93 -2.42 8.84 17.56
C THR A 93 -1.67 7.62 17.02
N LEU A 94 -0.45 7.83 16.53
CA LEU A 94 0.38 6.75 16.01
C LEU A 94 0.96 5.95 17.17
N THR A 95 0.88 4.61 17.07
CA THR A 95 1.33 3.70 18.13
C THR A 95 1.68 2.33 17.56
N SER A 96 2.15 1.43 18.41
CA SER A 96 2.35 0.02 18.06
C SER A 96 1.02 -0.71 17.85
N SER A 97 1.02 -1.75 17.02
CA SER A 97 -0.16 -2.61 16.78
C SER A 97 -0.71 -3.25 18.05
N SER A 98 0.14 -3.60 19.02
CA SER A 98 -0.28 -4.17 20.31
C SER A 98 -1.04 -3.17 21.19
N VAL A 99 -0.60 -1.91 21.25
CA VAL A 99 -1.32 -0.86 21.98
C VAL A 99 -2.65 -0.53 21.30
N MET A 100 -2.66 -0.47 19.97
CA MET A 100 -3.89 -0.27 19.21
C MET A 100 -4.91 -1.40 19.44
N SER A 101 -4.47 -2.67 19.38
CA SER A 101 -5.36 -3.82 19.57
C SER A 101 -5.90 -3.93 21.00
N ALA A 102 -5.10 -3.53 21.99
CA ALA A 102 -5.53 -3.49 23.39
C ALA A 102 -6.54 -2.36 23.69
N ASN A 103 -6.69 -1.37 22.81
CA ASN A 103 -7.54 -0.19 23.03
C ASN A 103 -8.46 0.09 21.82
N PRO A 104 -9.41 -0.81 21.51
CA PRO A 104 -10.18 -0.77 20.26
C PRO A 104 -11.16 0.40 20.15
N THR A 105 -11.44 1.10 21.24
CA THR A 105 -12.33 2.28 21.27
C THR A 105 -11.56 3.60 21.16
N VAL A 106 -10.23 3.54 21.14
CA VAL A 106 -9.36 4.71 21.03
C VAL A 106 -8.86 4.84 19.59
N ARG A 107 -8.78 6.08 19.10
CA ARG A 107 -8.26 6.39 17.76
C ARG A 107 -6.75 6.24 17.71
N TYR A 108 -6.33 4.97 17.70
CA TYR A 108 -4.95 4.57 17.49
C TYR A 108 -4.76 4.00 16.09
N MET A 109 -3.58 4.28 15.54
CA MET A 109 -3.18 3.82 14.23
C MET A 109 -1.80 3.18 14.32
N ALA A 110 -1.71 1.93 13.86
CA ALA A 110 -0.44 1.27 13.64
C ALA A 110 0.05 1.57 12.23
N LEU A 111 1.33 1.88 12.10
CA LEU A 111 1.96 2.21 10.83
C LEU A 111 3.29 1.49 10.70
N THR A 112 3.53 0.90 9.55
CA THR A 112 4.80 0.27 9.17
C THR A 112 5.24 0.80 7.81
N CYS A 113 6.52 1.09 7.66
CA CYS A 113 7.16 1.41 6.39
C CYS A 113 8.27 0.41 6.14
N ALA A 114 8.16 -0.39 5.08
CA ALA A 114 9.22 -1.28 4.63
C ALA A 114 9.97 -0.61 3.48
N VAL A 115 11.30 -0.63 3.55
CA VAL A 115 12.20 -0.15 2.50
C VAL A 115 13.05 -1.33 2.05
N GLY A 116 12.78 -1.83 0.86
CA GLY A 116 13.57 -2.89 0.21
C GLY A 116 14.59 -2.31 -0.74
N THR A 117 15.56 -3.15 -1.14
CA THR A 117 16.50 -2.80 -2.21
C THR A 117 16.17 -3.40 -3.57
N ALA A 118 16.46 -2.66 -4.64
CA ALA A 118 16.22 -3.06 -6.04
C ALA A 118 17.20 -4.15 -6.52
N VAL A 119 18.40 -4.20 -5.94
CA VAL A 119 19.56 -4.98 -6.44
C VAL A 119 19.96 -6.15 -5.53
N THR A 120 19.51 -6.13 -4.28
CA THR A 120 19.77 -7.17 -3.27
C THR A 120 18.45 -7.57 -2.59
N SER A 121 18.35 -8.77 -2.04
CA SER A 121 17.18 -9.22 -1.28
C SER A 121 17.06 -8.54 0.10
N GLY A 122 17.86 -7.50 0.36
CA GLY A 122 17.90 -6.74 1.60
C GLY A 122 16.69 -5.81 1.76
N ALA A 123 16.09 -5.81 2.94
CA ALA A 123 15.03 -4.88 3.31
C ALA A 123 15.10 -4.53 4.80
N VAL A 124 14.60 -3.34 5.14
CA VAL A 124 14.45 -2.89 6.52
C VAL A 124 13.02 -2.38 6.73
N SER A 125 12.38 -2.84 7.79
CA SER A 125 11.07 -2.34 8.22
C SER A 125 11.23 -1.38 9.39
N TYR A 126 10.46 -0.30 9.34
CA TYR A 126 10.31 0.68 10.40
C TYR A 126 8.85 0.75 10.82
N ALA A 127 8.57 0.93 12.11
CA ALA A 127 7.20 1.04 12.60
C ALA A 127 7.02 2.17 13.61
N ALA A 128 5.79 2.65 13.71
CA ALA A 128 5.37 3.47 14.83
C ALA A 128 5.33 2.61 16.11
N THR A 129 5.75 3.21 17.21
CA THR A 129 5.79 2.63 18.55
C THR A 129 4.97 3.47 19.51
N ALA A 130 4.69 2.96 20.71
CA ALA A 130 3.99 3.72 21.74
C ALA A 130 4.67 5.07 22.09
N THR A 131 5.97 5.18 21.82
CA THR A 131 6.79 6.37 22.08
C THR A 131 7.12 7.19 20.83
N SER A 132 6.68 6.76 19.65
CA SER A 132 6.96 7.47 18.39
C SER A 132 6.40 8.89 18.38
N GLY A 133 5.35 9.13 19.17
CA GLY A 133 4.60 10.38 19.14
C GLY A 133 3.92 10.61 17.79
N GLY A 134 3.26 11.75 17.64
CA GLY A 134 2.66 12.15 16.38
C GLY A 134 1.24 11.64 16.14
N THR A 135 0.59 12.28 15.18
CA THR A 135 -0.79 12.00 14.80
C THR A 135 -0.93 11.90 13.31
N ALA A 136 -1.87 11.08 12.87
CA ALA A 136 -2.31 11.00 11.49
C ALA A 136 -3.74 11.53 11.37
N ASP A 137 -4.01 12.35 10.37
CA ASP A 137 -5.36 12.78 10.02
C ASP A 137 -5.92 11.81 8.96
N VAL A 138 -7.05 11.20 9.27
CA VAL A 138 -7.78 10.29 8.39
C VAL A 138 -9.01 11.00 7.83
N THR A 139 -9.15 11.02 6.52
CA THR A 139 -10.39 11.43 5.84
C THR A 139 -10.97 10.27 5.04
N ILE A 140 -12.23 10.39 4.64
CA ILE A 140 -12.92 9.41 3.79
C ILE A 140 -13.44 10.17 2.57
N ASP A 141 -13.15 9.70 1.37
CA ASP A 141 -13.65 10.31 0.14
C ASP A 141 -15.12 9.93 -0.16
N ALA A 142 -15.67 10.47 -1.24
CA ALA A 142 -17.04 10.18 -1.66
C ALA A 142 -17.26 8.70 -2.04
N ASN A 143 -16.20 7.95 -2.32
CA ASN A 143 -16.23 6.53 -2.66
C ASN A 143 -15.99 5.62 -1.44
N GLY A 144 -15.86 6.19 -0.24
CA GLY A 144 -15.58 5.45 0.98
C GLY A 144 -14.12 5.02 1.17
N LYS A 145 -13.18 5.50 0.33
CA LYS A 145 -11.75 5.24 0.49
C LYS A 145 -11.19 6.10 1.61
N TYR A 146 -10.35 5.51 2.45
CA TYR A 146 -9.63 6.25 3.48
C TYR A 146 -8.43 6.97 2.87
N HIS A 147 -8.12 8.14 3.42
CA HIS A 147 -6.98 8.96 3.07
C HIS A 147 -6.22 9.33 4.34
N VAL A 148 -4.92 9.05 4.39
CA VAL A 148 -4.09 9.27 5.59
C VAL A 148 -3.06 10.36 5.34
N HIS A 149 -3.00 11.34 6.25
CA HIS A 149 -2.04 12.44 6.21
C HIS A 149 -1.24 12.52 7.51
N ILE A 150 0.08 12.70 7.40
CA ILE A 150 1.00 12.93 8.52
C ILE A 150 1.84 14.15 8.17
N THR A 151 1.42 15.31 8.64
CA THR A 151 2.06 16.61 8.35
C THR A 151 3.20 16.92 9.32
N THR A 152 3.03 16.57 10.60
CA THR A 152 4.10 16.64 11.60
C THR A 152 4.92 15.36 11.53
N PRO A 153 6.24 15.42 11.30
CA PRO A 153 7.06 14.24 11.19
C PRO A 153 6.94 13.32 12.40
N VAL A 154 6.74 12.02 12.16
CA VAL A 154 6.72 10.98 13.20
C VAL A 154 8.01 10.16 13.16
N THR A 155 8.60 9.87 14.31
CA THR A 155 9.80 9.02 14.37
C THR A 155 9.41 7.54 14.38
N LEU A 156 9.71 6.84 13.31
CA LEU A 156 9.60 5.38 13.22
C LEU A 156 10.88 4.72 13.72
N GLN A 157 10.74 3.55 14.34
CA GLN A 157 11.85 2.73 14.81
C GLN A 157 12.05 1.52 13.91
N LYS A 158 13.30 1.16 13.65
CA LYS A 158 13.67 -0.07 12.93
C LYS A 158 13.17 -1.28 13.72
N THR A 159 12.40 -2.15 13.07
CA THR A 159 11.79 -3.33 13.70
C THR A 159 12.26 -4.65 13.12
N LEU A 160 12.62 -4.67 11.83
CA LEU A 160 13.02 -5.90 11.15
C LEU A 160 14.08 -5.63 10.09
N VAL A 161 15.03 -6.55 9.97
CA VAL A 161 16.04 -6.59 8.92
C VAL A 161 15.91 -7.94 8.19
N THR A 162 15.71 -7.89 6.88
CA THR A 162 15.55 -9.07 6.03
C THR A 162 16.65 -9.11 4.99
N GLY A 163 17.19 -10.30 4.66
CA GLY A 163 18.15 -10.47 3.56
C GLY A 163 19.44 -9.67 3.70
N GLY A 164 19.93 -9.46 4.92
CA GLY A 164 21.11 -8.63 5.21
C GLY A 164 20.83 -7.13 5.35
N GLY A 165 19.59 -6.70 5.04
CA GLY A 165 19.15 -5.33 5.23
C GLY A 165 19.73 -4.33 4.25
N ILE A 166 19.73 -3.08 4.70
CA ILE A 166 20.32 -1.95 3.99
C ILE A 166 21.55 -1.52 4.80
N PRO A 167 22.78 -1.64 4.25
CA PRO A 167 23.99 -1.21 4.94
C PRO A 167 23.93 0.26 5.38
N GLY A 168 24.23 0.51 6.66
CA GLY A 168 24.22 1.86 7.23
C GLY A 168 22.83 2.45 7.49
N ALA A 169 21.76 1.66 7.33
CA ALA A 169 20.41 2.13 7.67
C ALA A 169 20.32 2.52 9.15
N PRO A 170 19.88 3.74 9.48
CA PRO A 170 19.79 4.23 10.87
C PRO A 170 18.71 3.48 11.64
N ASP A 171 18.75 3.54 12.97
CA ASP A 171 17.76 2.87 13.82
C ASP A 171 16.40 3.56 13.82
N THR A 172 16.36 4.81 13.37
CA THR A 172 15.14 5.59 13.30
C THR A 172 15.08 6.44 12.04
N TYR A 173 13.87 6.68 11.56
CA TYR A 173 13.59 7.67 10.53
C TYR A 173 12.37 8.51 10.87
N ASN A 174 12.37 9.75 10.41
CA ASN A 174 11.17 10.57 10.42
C ASN A 174 10.33 10.29 9.18
N LEU A 175 9.03 10.06 9.37
CA LEU A 175 8.05 9.86 8.31
C LEU A 175 7.11 11.07 8.22
N THR A 176 6.84 11.51 7.00
CA THR A 176 5.67 12.34 6.67
C THR A 176 4.89 11.69 5.54
N VAL A 177 3.57 11.84 5.54
CA VAL A 177 2.68 11.24 4.54
C VAL A 177 1.76 12.30 3.98
N ASN A 178 1.77 12.44 2.66
CA ASN A 178 0.83 13.25 1.92
C ASN A 178 -0.17 12.29 1.26
N ASN A 179 -1.36 12.21 1.86
CA ASN A 179 -2.53 11.58 1.24
C ASN A 179 -2.28 10.13 0.78
N ALA A 180 -1.96 9.23 1.71
CA ALA A 180 -1.92 7.80 1.40
C ALA A 180 -3.34 7.27 1.23
N TYR A 181 -3.63 6.60 0.10
CA TYR A 181 -4.91 5.94 -0.21
C TYR A 181 -4.74 4.88 -1.30
#